data_AF-A0A1I4GL68-F1
#
_entry.id   AF-A0A1I4GL68-F1
#
_cell.length_a   1.000
_cell.length_b   1.000
_cell.length_c   1.000
_cell.angle_alpha   90.00
_cell.angle_beta   90.00
_cell.angle_gamma   90.00
#
_symmetry.space_group_name_H-M   'P 1'
#
loop_
_entity.id
_entity.type
_entity.pdbx_description
1 polymer ?
#
loop_
_entity_poly.entity_id
_entity_poly.type
_entity_poly.pdbx_seq_one_letter_code
_entity_poly.pdbx_strand_id
1 'polypeptide(L)'
;MAFVSLISEMPDSFSIEADGDGAHVVLVPVAYCDVTDRLVQVESRLTYTQATLPRLNIASFHEFSFTILVVSLSDDAPTYETQDRTYARLYLPDGCRPLIMPIVSACLKALVAHVRPTVIYRVTKSRNPPEKALRKDVLLTRTLEDEGYAVIETGTDLWGRRFWVLSRALTV
;
A
#
# COMPACT_ATOMS: atom_id res chain seq x y z
N MET A 1 -2.18 0.07 28.24
CA MET A 1 -2.67 -0.75 27.13
C MET A 1 -1.50 -0.98 26.20
N ALA A 2 -1.09 -2.22 26.01
CA ALA A 2 0.13 -2.53 25.26
C ALA A 2 -0.25 -3.37 24.04
N PHE A 3 -0.01 -2.82 22.85
CA PHE A 3 0.09 -3.64 21.67
C PHE A 3 1.38 -4.46 21.77
N VAL A 4 1.31 -5.72 21.37
CA VAL A 4 2.44 -6.64 21.25
C VAL A 4 2.71 -6.84 19.77
N SER A 5 3.98 -6.88 19.39
CA SER A 5 4.34 -7.11 18.00
C SER A 5 4.14 -8.58 17.63
N LEU A 6 3.54 -8.82 16.47
CA LEU A 6 3.42 -10.16 15.87
C LEU A 6 4.57 -10.45 14.89
N ILE A 7 5.45 -9.47 14.64
CA ILE A 7 6.53 -9.58 13.67
C ILE A 7 7.85 -9.12 14.28
N SER A 8 8.86 -9.98 14.24
CA SER A 8 10.24 -9.65 14.61
C SER A 8 11.14 -9.43 13.40
N GLU A 9 10.72 -9.92 12.24
CA GLU A 9 11.48 -9.90 10.99
C GLU A 9 10.54 -9.81 9.78
N MET A 10 11.14 -9.71 8.59
CA MET A 10 10.38 -9.68 7.34
C MET A 10 9.77 -11.05 7.06
N PRO A 11 8.47 -11.14 6.70
CA PRO A 11 7.88 -12.39 6.27
C PRO A 11 8.58 -12.93 5.02
N ASP A 12 8.83 -14.24 4.98
CA ASP A 12 9.46 -14.91 3.83
C ASP A 12 8.51 -15.07 2.64
N SER A 13 7.20 -15.01 2.88
CA SER A 13 6.17 -15.19 1.87
C SER A 13 4.91 -14.40 2.21
N PHE A 14 4.09 -14.12 1.19
CA PHE A 14 2.83 -13.41 1.32
C PHE A 14 1.71 -14.21 0.67
N SER A 15 0.57 -14.32 1.37
CA SER A 15 -0.68 -14.79 0.77
C SER A 15 -1.30 -13.65 -0.03
N ILE A 16 -1.63 -13.91 -1.29
CA ILE A 16 -2.31 -12.95 -2.17
C ILE A 16 -3.74 -13.46 -2.37
N GLU A 17 -4.71 -12.65 -1.99
CA GLU A 17 -6.13 -12.95 -2.09
C GLU A 17 -6.77 -12.10 -3.19
N ALA A 18 -7.73 -12.66 -3.91
CA ALA A 18 -8.56 -11.90 -4.85
C ALA A 18 -9.72 -11.27 -4.07
N ASP A 19 -9.94 -9.97 -4.21
CA ASP A 19 -10.91 -9.19 -3.44
C ASP A 19 -11.93 -8.48 -4.34
N GLY A 20 -12.74 -9.26 -5.07
CA GLY A 20 -13.76 -8.73 -5.99
C GLY A 20 -13.18 -7.81 -7.09
N ASP A 21 -13.98 -7.42 -8.09
CA ASP A 21 -13.70 -6.31 -9.03
C ASP A 21 -12.26 -6.22 -9.63
N GLY A 22 -11.57 -7.35 -9.79
CA GLY A 22 -10.18 -7.38 -10.27
C GLY A 22 -9.14 -6.81 -9.28
N ALA A 23 -9.46 -6.74 -7.99
CA ALA A 23 -8.52 -6.35 -6.95
C ALA A 23 -7.79 -7.56 -6.36
N HIS A 24 -6.53 -7.35 -6.00
CA HIS A 24 -5.70 -8.30 -5.28
C HIS A 24 -5.16 -7.66 -4.00
N VAL A 25 -5.20 -8.39 -2.90
CA VAL A 25 -4.85 -7.88 -1.58
C VAL A 25 -3.85 -8.78 -0.88
N VAL A 26 -2.96 -8.17 -0.11
CA VAL A 26 -2.05 -8.82 0.85
C VAL A 26 -2.31 -8.21 2.21
N LEU A 27 -2.62 -9.05 3.19
CA LEU A 27 -2.83 -8.67 4.59
C LEU A 27 -1.70 -9.23 5.45
N VAL A 28 -0.96 -8.36 6.12
CA VAL A 28 0.15 -8.75 7.01
C VAL A 28 -0.18 -8.32 8.44
N PRO A 29 -0.51 -9.25 9.35
CA PRO A 29 -0.62 -8.94 10.77
C PRO A 29 0.71 -8.45 11.33
N VAL A 30 0.69 -7.34 12.07
CA VAL A 30 1.92 -6.71 12.61
C VAL A 30 1.89 -6.48 14.12
N ALA A 31 0.71 -6.33 14.71
CA ALA A 31 0.55 -6.19 16.16
C ALA A 31 -0.82 -6.68 16.63
N TYR A 32 -0.92 -7.00 17.92
CA TYR A 32 -2.16 -7.40 18.57
C TYR A 32 -2.24 -6.81 19.98
N CYS A 33 -3.44 -6.48 20.45
CA CYS A 33 -3.70 -6.11 21.83
C CYS A 33 -4.79 -7.01 22.41
N ASP A 34 -4.43 -7.79 23.43
CA ASP A 34 -5.30 -8.70 24.17
C ASP A 34 -6.38 -7.96 24.98
N VAL A 35 -6.05 -6.80 25.54
CA VAL A 35 -6.98 -6.01 26.37
C VAL A 35 -8.16 -5.46 25.57
N THR A 36 -7.91 -5.02 24.33
CA THR A 36 -8.97 -4.47 23.46
C THR A 36 -9.40 -5.43 22.36
N ASP A 37 -8.84 -6.62 22.34
CA ASP A 37 -9.01 -7.61 21.28
C ASP A 37 -8.86 -7.03 19.85
N ARG A 38 -7.78 -6.26 19.64
CA ARG A 38 -7.52 -5.57 18.37
C ARG A 38 -6.34 -6.14 17.63
N LEU A 39 -6.55 -6.46 16.36
CA LEU A 39 -5.51 -6.85 15.41
C LEU A 39 -5.11 -5.66 14.55
N VAL A 40 -3.80 -5.42 14.43
CA VAL A 40 -3.25 -4.41 13.53
C VAL A 40 -2.63 -5.12 12.34
N GLN A 41 -3.04 -4.74 11.13
CA GLN A 41 -2.58 -5.33 9.88
C GLN A 41 -2.11 -4.23 8.92
N VAL A 42 -1.12 -4.55 8.10
CA VAL A 42 -0.80 -3.79 6.89
C VAL A 42 -1.57 -4.42 5.75
N GLU A 43 -2.51 -3.67 5.18
CA GLU A 43 -3.16 -4.03 3.92
C GLU A 43 -2.41 -3.35 2.77
N SER A 44 -2.03 -4.14 1.76
CA SER A 44 -1.57 -3.64 0.47
C SER A 44 -2.48 -4.17 -0.62
N ARG A 45 -2.96 -3.29 -1.49
CA ARG A 45 -4.01 -3.59 -2.46
C ARG A 45 -3.62 -3.08 -3.84
N LEU A 46 -3.87 -3.91 -4.85
CA LEU A 46 -3.72 -3.57 -6.26
C LEU A 46 -5.07 -3.75 -6.95
N THR A 47 -5.70 -2.66 -7.36
CA THR A 47 -7.08 -2.65 -7.87
C THR A 47 -7.10 -2.36 -9.37
N TYR A 48 -7.72 -3.22 -10.17
CA TYR A 48 -8.00 -2.93 -11.56
C TYR A 48 -9.00 -1.77 -11.69
N THR A 49 -8.65 -0.75 -12.47
CA THR A 49 -9.45 0.46 -12.64
C THR A 49 -9.71 0.73 -14.11
N GLN A 50 -10.98 0.95 -14.45
CA GLN A 50 -11.43 1.42 -15.76
C GLN A 50 -11.67 2.93 -15.71
N ALA A 51 -10.60 3.70 -15.96
CA ALA A 51 -10.66 5.15 -16.03
C ALA A 51 -9.64 5.66 -17.05
N THR A 52 -9.94 6.82 -17.63
CA THR A 52 -9.08 7.42 -18.65
C THR A 52 -8.03 8.33 -18.02
N LEU A 53 -6.75 8.08 -18.34
CA LEU A 53 -5.66 9.03 -18.16
C LEU A 53 -5.46 9.78 -19.49
N PRO A 54 -6.11 10.95 -19.68
CA PRO A 54 -6.28 11.55 -21.01
C PRO A 54 -4.97 11.96 -21.67
N ARG A 55 -3.95 12.33 -20.89
CA ARG A 55 -2.64 12.73 -21.41
C ARG A 55 -1.84 11.57 -22.01
N LEU A 56 -2.15 10.34 -21.60
CA LEU A 56 -1.46 9.13 -22.04
C LEU A 56 -2.33 8.23 -22.92
N ASN A 57 -3.61 8.58 -23.12
CA ASN A 57 -4.59 7.75 -23.81
C ASN A 57 -4.70 6.32 -23.23
N ILE A 58 -4.55 6.19 -21.91
CA ILE A 58 -4.68 4.91 -21.18
C ILE A 58 -6.11 4.83 -20.63
N ALA A 59 -6.84 3.77 -20.96
CA ALA A 59 -8.24 3.57 -20.55
C ALA A 59 -8.42 2.58 -19.39
N SER A 60 -7.35 1.88 -19.00
CA SER A 60 -7.34 1.02 -17.82
C SER A 60 -5.94 0.92 -17.22
N PHE A 61 -5.89 0.77 -15.91
CA PHE A 61 -4.66 0.68 -15.14
C PHE A 61 -4.92 -0.05 -13.82
N HIS A 62 -3.86 -0.44 -13.12
CA HIS A 62 -3.99 -0.90 -11.75
C HIS A 62 -3.59 0.21 -10.78
N GLU A 63 -4.44 0.51 -9.81
CA GLU A 63 -4.10 1.44 -8.72
C GLU A 63 -3.51 0.67 -7.55
N PHE A 64 -2.32 1.07 -7.10
CA PHE A 64 -1.75 0.54 -5.87
C PHE A 64 -2.06 1.45 -4.68
N SER A 65 -2.53 0.85 -3.59
CA SER A 65 -2.74 1.51 -2.31
C SER A 65 -2.29 0.62 -1.15
N PHE A 66 -2.04 1.23 0.01
CA PHE A 66 -1.82 0.50 1.25
C PHE A 66 -2.47 1.23 2.41
N THR A 67 -2.79 0.54 3.49
CA THR A 67 -3.30 1.14 4.72
C THR A 67 -2.90 0.30 5.93
N ILE A 68 -2.84 0.93 7.10
CA ILE A 68 -2.72 0.24 8.38
C ILE A 68 -4.15 0.10 8.91
N LEU A 69 -4.63 -1.14 8.96
CA LEU A 69 -5.93 -1.51 9.49
C LEU A 69 -5.79 -1.87 10.97
N VAL A 70 -6.71 -1.36 11.78
CA VAL A 70 -6.89 -1.75 13.18
C VAL A 70 -8.29 -2.32 13.30
N VAL A 71 -8.37 -3.64 13.34
CA VAL A 71 -9.61 -4.42 13.32
C VAL A 71 -9.95 -4.83 14.75
N SER A 72 -11.21 -4.66 15.16
CA SER A 72 -11.73 -5.25 16.41
C SER A 72 -12.13 -6.69 16.11
N LEU A 73 -11.65 -7.66 16.88
CA LEU A 73 -12.02 -9.06 16.72
C LEU A 73 -13.32 -9.43 17.47
N SER A 74 -13.72 -8.59 18.42
CA SER A 74 -14.92 -8.74 19.25
C SER A 74 -16.18 -8.07 18.69
N ASP A 75 -16.12 -7.48 17.47
CA ASP A 75 -17.18 -6.68 16.83
C ASP A 75 -17.74 -5.50 17.66
N ASP A 76 -17.09 -5.15 18.77
CA ASP A 76 -17.54 -4.12 19.70
C ASP A 76 -17.15 -2.69 19.29
N ALA A 77 -16.34 -2.56 18.24
CA ALA A 77 -15.81 -1.28 17.81
C ALA A 77 -15.47 -1.26 16.31
N PRO A 78 -15.56 -0.08 15.67
CA PRO A 78 -15.32 0.03 14.24
C PRO A 78 -13.85 -0.23 13.89
N THR A 79 -13.66 -0.76 12.68
CA THR A 79 -12.35 -0.81 12.02
C THR A 79 -11.84 0.61 11.79
N TYR A 80 -10.57 0.81 12.12
CA TYR A 80 -9.87 2.07 11.89
C TYR A 80 -8.78 1.90 10.86
N GLU A 81 -8.64 2.88 9.96
CA GLU A 81 -7.66 2.84 8.88
C GLU A 81 -6.79 4.09 8.86
N THR A 82 -5.49 3.92 8.66
CA THR A 82 -4.59 5.08 8.55
C THR A 82 -3.33 4.80 7.72
N GLN A 83 -2.80 5.86 7.13
CA GLN A 83 -1.42 5.90 6.63
C GLN A 83 -0.57 6.93 7.38
N ASP A 84 -1.16 7.61 8.37
CA ASP A 84 -0.51 8.67 9.11
C ASP A 84 0.31 8.07 10.26
N ARG A 85 1.59 8.44 10.29
CA ARG A 85 2.55 7.91 11.27
C ARG A 85 2.16 8.25 12.71
N THR A 86 1.59 9.43 12.95
CA THR A 86 1.21 9.90 14.29
C THR A 86 0.08 9.05 14.84
N TYR A 87 -0.95 8.80 14.04
CA TYR A 87 -2.07 7.96 14.46
C TYR A 87 -1.67 6.48 14.52
N ALA A 88 -0.93 5.97 13.55
CA ALA A 88 -0.48 4.58 13.53
C ALA A 88 0.40 4.20 14.74
N ARG A 89 1.20 5.15 15.26
CA ARG A 89 2.07 4.92 16.43
C ARG A 89 1.32 4.46 17.68
N LEU A 90 0.05 4.81 17.82
CA LEU A 90 -0.77 4.41 18.97
C LEU A 90 -1.05 2.90 18.97
N TYR A 91 -1.01 2.28 17.79
CA TYR A 91 -1.36 0.86 17.58
C TYR A 91 -0.14 -0.01 17.25
N LEU A 92 0.99 0.61 16.87
CA LEU A 92 2.20 -0.09 16.48
C LEU A 92 3.28 -0.01 17.59
N PRO A 93 3.70 -1.16 18.17
CA PRO A 93 4.85 -1.24 19.06
C PRO A 93 6.16 -0.80 18.39
N ASP A 94 7.14 -0.35 19.18
CA ASP A 94 8.41 0.16 18.64
C ASP A 94 9.18 -0.87 17.79
N GLY A 95 9.09 -2.15 18.14
CA GLY A 95 9.76 -3.24 17.41
C GLY A 95 9.30 -3.40 15.95
N CYS A 96 8.02 -3.19 15.65
CA CYS A 96 7.50 -3.40 14.29
C CYS A 96 7.47 -2.13 13.42
N ARG A 97 7.53 -0.94 14.02
CA ARG A 97 7.47 0.34 13.27
C ARG A 97 8.49 0.43 12.13
N PRO A 98 9.76 0.00 12.29
CA PRO A 98 10.74 0.04 11.19
C PRO A 98 10.40 -0.91 10.04
N LEU A 99 9.64 -1.97 10.29
CA LEU A 99 9.31 -3.02 9.32
C LEU A 99 8.12 -2.66 8.42
N ILE A 100 7.30 -1.66 8.78
CA ILE A 100 6.08 -1.34 8.03
C ILE A 100 6.34 -0.99 6.56
N MET A 101 7.24 -0.06 6.27
CA MET A 101 7.53 0.31 4.87
C MET A 101 8.25 -0.78 4.08
N PRO A 102 9.21 -1.53 4.67
CA PRO A 102 9.72 -2.77 4.08
C PRO A 102 8.62 -3.78 3.74
N ILE A 103 7.67 -4.02 4.64
CA ILE A 103 6.52 -4.91 4.41
C ILE A 103 5.67 -4.41 3.24
N VAL A 104 5.27 -3.14 3.23
CA VAL A 104 4.49 -2.57 2.11
C VAL A 104 5.23 -2.73 0.79
N SER A 105 6.54 -2.51 0.77
CA SER A 105 7.36 -2.66 -0.44
C SER A 105 7.42 -4.12 -0.90
N ALA A 106 7.59 -5.07 0.02
CA ALA A 106 7.60 -6.49 -0.29
C ALA A 106 6.22 -7.00 -0.75
N CYS A 107 5.14 -6.50 -0.15
CA CYS A 107 3.77 -6.78 -0.59
C CYS A 107 3.54 -6.22 -2.00
N LEU A 108 4.00 -5.00 -2.29
CA LEU A 108 3.92 -4.41 -3.63
C LEU A 108 4.63 -5.29 -4.66
N LYS A 109 5.85 -5.76 -4.36
CA LYS A 109 6.59 -6.69 -5.23
C LYS A 109 5.81 -7.98 -5.48
N ALA A 110 5.29 -8.60 -4.42
CA ALA A 110 4.49 -9.81 -4.53
C ALA A 110 3.23 -9.59 -5.41
N LEU A 111 2.51 -8.49 -5.20
CA LEU A 111 1.32 -8.12 -5.96
C LEU A 111 1.64 -7.90 -7.45
N VAL A 112 2.68 -7.15 -7.79
CA VAL A 112 3.01 -6.90 -9.21
C VAL A 112 3.61 -8.13 -9.90
N ALA A 113 4.33 -8.98 -9.18
CA ALA A 113 4.82 -10.25 -9.70
C ALA A 113 3.67 -11.23 -10.00
N HIS A 114 2.63 -11.22 -9.17
CA HIS A 114 1.44 -12.05 -9.33
C HIS A 114 0.50 -11.53 -10.43
N VAL A 115 0.03 -10.29 -10.30
CA VAL A 115 -0.96 -9.69 -11.21
C VAL A 115 -0.35 -9.34 -12.55
N ARG A 116 0.93 -8.97 -12.55
CA ARG A 116 1.64 -8.51 -13.75
C ARG A 116 0.84 -7.40 -14.45
N PRO A 117 0.63 -6.22 -13.82
CA PRO A 117 -0.05 -5.11 -14.49
C PRO A 117 0.84 -4.48 -15.57
N THR A 118 0.27 -4.09 -16.71
CA THR A 118 1.02 -3.31 -17.74
C THR A 118 1.25 -1.87 -17.29
N VAL A 119 0.23 -1.27 -16.69
CA VAL A 119 0.24 0.11 -16.19
C VAL A 119 -0.16 0.12 -14.72
N ILE A 120 0.62 0.83 -13.91
CA ILE A 120 0.35 1.10 -12.51
C ILE A 120 0.16 2.60 -12.32
N TYR A 121 -0.98 2.98 -11.74
CA TYR A 121 -1.23 4.33 -11.25
C TYR A 121 -1.00 4.36 -9.74
N ARG A 122 -0.30 5.39 -9.27
CA ARG A 122 -0.12 5.66 -7.85
C ARG A 122 -0.39 7.11 -7.57
N VAL A 123 -1.08 7.37 -6.46
CA VAL A 123 -1.44 8.73 -6.05
C VAL A 123 -1.33 8.88 -4.53
N THR A 124 -0.93 10.07 -4.08
CA THR A 124 -0.87 10.36 -2.64
C THR A 124 -2.27 10.53 -2.06
N LYS A 125 -2.55 9.94 -0.90
CA LYS A 125 -3.84 10.12 -0.20
C LYS A 125 -4.10 11.59 0.20
N SER A 126 -3.07 12.32 0.61
CA SER A 126 -3.16 13.72 1.05
C SER A 126 -3.03 14.72 -0.09
N ARG A 127 -3.74 15.85 0.00
CA ARG A 127 -3.55 17.01 -0.87
C ARG A 127 -2.27 17.76 -0.48
N ASN A 128 -1.52 18.27 -1.46
CA ASN A 128 -0.29 19.05 -1.30
C ASN A 128 0.66 18.45 -0.24
N PRO A 129 1.07 17.17 -0.38
CA PRO A 129 1.90 16.52 0.62
C PRO A 129 3.23 17.27 0.78
N PRO A 130 3.71 17.49 2.03
CA PRO A 130 5.06 18.00 2.24
C PRO A 130 6.08 16.98 1.73
N GLU A 131 7.26 17.44 1.33
CA GLU A 131 8.31 16.59 0.73
C GLU A 131 8.69 15.39 1.62
N LYS A 132 8.69 15.58 2.94
CA LYS A 132 8.92 14.50 3.90
C LYS A 132 7.87 13.37 3.81
N ALA A 133 6.63 13.69 3.48
CA ALA A 133 5.56 12.72 3.30
C ALA A 133 5.72 11.93 1.98
N LEU A 134 6.44 12.48 0.99
CA LEU A 134 6.72 11.82 -0.29
C LEU A 134 7.80 10.74 -0.20
N ARG A 135 8.53 10.63 0.92
CA ARG A 135 9.58 9.62 1.08
C ARG A 135 9.08 8.19 0.89
N LYS A 136 7.86 7.90 1.38
CA LYS A 136 7.22 6.59 1.16
C LYS A 136 6.92 6.39 -0.33
N ASP A 137 6.50 7.44 -1.02
CA ASP A 137 6.14 7.34 -2.42
C ASP A 137 7.35 7.12 -3.31
N VAL A 138 8.47 7.80 -3.02
CA VAL A 138 9.77 7.59 -3.66
C VAL A 138 10.26 6.15 -3.44
N LEU A 139 10.16 5.64 -2.21
CA LEU A 139 10.54 4.25 -1.91
C LEU A 139 9.73 3.28 -2.77
N LEU A 140 8.40 3.40 -2.77
CA LEU A 140 7.53 2.52 -3.54
C LEU A 140 7.71 2.68 -5.06
N THR A 141 8.14 3.86 -5.54
CA THR A 141 8.44 4.06 -6.97
C THR A 141 9.69 3.31 -7.34
N ARG A 142 10.76 3.43 -6.54
CA ARG A 142 11.99 2.63 -6.72
C ARG A 142 11.72 1.13 -6.65
N THR A 143 10.87 0.71 -5.72
CA THR A 143 10.43 -0.69 -5.62
C THR A 143 9.84 -1.18 -6.95
N LEU A 144 9.04 -0.36 -7.64
CA LEU A 144 8.48 -0.72 -8.95
C LEU A 144 9.52 -0.66 -10.07
N GLU A 145 10.44 0.31 -10.03
CA GLU A 145 11.54 0.42 -10.98
C GLU A 145 12.44 -0.82 -10.94
N ASP A 146 12.74 -1.32 -9.73
CA ASP A 146 13.48 -2.58 -9.52
C ASP A 146 12.72 -3.80 -10.08
N GLU A 147 11.39 -3.75 -10.16
CA GLU A 147 10.54 -4.79 -10.78
C GLU A 147 10.30 -4.56 -12.29
N GLY A 148 11.06 -3.65 -12.92
CA GLY A 148 11.04 -3.44 -14.37
C GLY A 148 10.00 -2.45 -14.89
N TYR A 149 9.40 -1.65 -14.01
CA TYR A 149 8.51 -0.56 -14.42
C TYR A 149 9.28 0.75 -14.64
N ALA A 150 8.91 1.52 -15.65
CA ALA A 150 9.45 2.86 -15.88
C ALA A 150 8.38 3.91 -15.56
N VAL A 151 8.79 5.00 -14.90
CA VAL A 151 7.93 6.17 -14.72
C VAL A 151 7.74 6.85 -16.08
N ILE A 152 6.49 6.90 -16.56
CA ILE A 152 6.15 7.54 -17.84
C ILE A 152 5.46 8.90 -17.66
N GLU A 153 4.86 9.13 -16.50
CA GLU A 153 4.31 10.44 -16.14
C GLU A 153 4.36 10.66 -14.62
N THR A 154 4.61 11.91 -14.23
CA THR A 154 4.36 12.38 -12.87
C THR A 154 3.61 13.70 -12.94
N GLY A 155 2.82 14.00 -11.92
CA GLY A 155 2.09 15.26 -11.90
C GLY A 155 1.36 15.51 -10.61
N THR A 156 0.45 16.48 -10.68
CA THR A 156 -0.50 16.79 -9.62
C THR A 156 -1.89 16.77 -10.23
N ASP A 157 -2.82 16.05 -9.60
CA ASP A 157 -4.21 16.01 -10.06
C ASP A 157 -5.01 17.26 -9.65
N LEU A 158 -6.27 17.33 -10.07
CA LEU A 158 -7.18 18.45 -9.77
C LEU A 158 -7.47 18.63 -8.28
N TRP A 159 -7.18 17.62 -7.46
CA TRP A 159 -7.34 17.68 -6.01
C TRP A 159 -6.03 18.01 -5.28
N GLY A 160 -4.96 18.32 -6.00
CA GLY A 160 -3.66 18.64 -5.40
C GLY A 160 -2.89 17.42 -4.92
N ARG A 161 -3.25 16.20 -5.33
CA ARG A 161 -2.52 14.97 -4.99
C ARG A 161 -1.40 14.74 -6.00
N ARG A 162 -0.24 14.32 -5.53
CA ARG A 162 0.88 13.94 -6.42
C ARG A 162 0.60 12.54 -6.97
N PHE A 163 0.87 12.33 -8.25
CA PHE A 163 0.69 11.03 -8.90
C PHE A 163 1.92 10.60 -9.70
N TRP A 164 2.02 9.28 -9.90
CA TRP A 164 2.98 8.61 -10.75
C TRP A 164 2.24 7.60 -11.62
N VAL A 165 2.52 7.62 -12.91
CA VAL A 165 2.12 6.58 -13.84
C VAL A 165 3.37 5.80 -14.21
N LEU A 166 3.33 4.51 -13.95
CA LEU A 166 4.41 3.60 -14.27
C LEU A 166 3.92 2.58 -15.28
N SER A 167 4.77 2.26 -16.24
CA SER A 167 4.49 1.26 -17.27
C SER A 167 5.66 0.32 -17.40
N ARG A 168 5.38 -0.95 -17.61
CA ARG A 168 6.39 -1.88 -18.12
C ARG A 168 6.19 -1.99 -19.63
N ALA A 169 7.28 -1.93 -20.38
CA ALA A 169 7.22 -2.34 -21.77
C ALA A 169 6.76 -3.80 -21.81
N LEU A 170 5.75 -4.10 -22.62
CA LEU A 170 5.50 -5.48 -22.99
C LEU A 170 6.77 -5.95 -23.70
N THR A 171 7.55 -6.80 -23.05
CA THR A 171 8.55 -7.59 -23.76
C THR A 171 7.75 -8.45 -24.72
N VAL A 172 7.76 -8.04 -26.00
CA VAL A 172 7.16 -8.77 -27.12
C VAL A 172 7.95 -10.04 -27.37
#